data_AF-A0A954QVY0-F1
#
_entry.id   AF-A0A954QVY0-F1
#
_cell.length_a   1.000
_cell.length_b   1.000
_cell.length_c   1.000
_cell.angle_alpha   90.00
_cell.angle_beta   90.00
_cell.angle_gamma   90.00
#
_symmetry.space_group_name_H-M   'P 1'
#
loop_
_entity.id
_entity.type
_entity.pdbx_description
1 polymer ?
#
loop_
_entity_poly.entity_id
_entity_poly.type
_entity_poly.pdbx_seq_one_letter_code
_entity_poly.pdbx_strand_id
1 'polypeptide(L)'
;MPIGIRPINDFAFKKTFGSPENKPALISLLNAILALPVSIADVTIENPFSLRDFEEDKLSILDVKAVDQAGSVFNIEIQRSLFDGLIQRIVFYGCEIYADQLRAGDDYSELRPAFSICLMDGRIWRDSPKVHHVFRLTDFESGRTLEETLEIHTLELGNYNLKEAELAEASLLECWLFWLLHAHEYDADTLLALFPFPPIQLATECISRIAAITKDKQMYDAREKAARDRQWELNSMLK
;
A
#
# COMPACT_ATOMS: atom_id res chain seq x y z
N MET A 1 -11.34 -0.90 24.21
CA MET A 1 -10.78 0.42 23.86
C MET A 1 -10.26 0.31 22.43
N PRO A 2 -10.46 1.33 21.59
CA PRO A 2 -9.92 1.31 20.23
C PRO A 2 -8.41 1.08 20.21
N ILE A 3 -7.91 0.40 19.17
CA ILE A 3 -6.48 0.16 18.97
C ILE A 3 -5.74 1.49 18.79
N GLY A 4 -6.34 2.45 18.08
CA GLY A 4 -5.77 3.80 17.91
C GLY A 4 -4.53 3.86 17.02
N ILE A 5 -4.25 2.81 16.24
CA ILE A 5 -3.16 2.72 15.27
C ILE A 5 -3.76 2.75 13.86
N ARG A 6 -3.55 3.86 13.14
CA ARG A 6 -3.96 4.01 11.74
C ARG A 6 -3.10 3.13 10.84
N PRO A 7 -3.68 2.17 10.11
CA PRO A 7 -2.89 1.31 9.22
C PRO A 7 -2.20 2.07 8.09
N ILE A 8 -2.77 3.18 7.61
CA ILE A 8 -2.17 4.05 6.59
C ILE A 8 -1.00 4.91 7.10
N ASN A 9 -0.64 4.81 8.39
CA ASN A 9 0.63 5.36 8.86
C ASN A 9 1.79 4.56 8.25
N ASP A 10 2.84 5.23 7.77
CA ASP A 10 3.99 4.61 7.11
C ASP A 10 4.65 3.52 7.97
N PHE A 11 4.87 3.76 9.26
CA PHE A 11 5.42 2.77 10.16
C PHE A 11 4.47 1.58 10.37
N ALA A 12 3.19 1.85 10.61
CA ALA A 12 2.20 0.79 10.84
C ALA A 12 2.01 -0.08 9.59
N PHE A 13 1.93 0.54 8.41
CA PHE A 13 1.82 -0.12 7.13
C PHE A 13 3.04 -0.98 6.85
N LYS A 14 4.24 -0.40 6.93
CA LYS A 14 5.50 -1.11 6.65
C LYS A 14 5.73 -2.26 7.62
N LYS A 15 5.39 -2.09 8.90
CA LYS A 15 5.47 -3.18 9.87
C LYS A 15 4.43 -4.26 9.65
N THR A 16 3.24 -3.90 9.18
CA THR A 16 2.17 -4.86 8.93
C THR A 16 2.43 -5.67 7.66
N PHE A 17 2.79 -5.02 6.55
CA PHE A 17 2.91 -5.66 5.24
C PHE A 17 4.35 -5.93 4.80
N GLY A 18 5.34 -5.28 5.43
CA GLY A 18 6.77 -5.48 5.16
C GLY A 18 7.47 -6.46 6.12
N SER A 19 6.78 -6.98 7.12
CA SER A 19 7.30 -8.01 8.02
C SER A 19 7.15 -9.41 7.40
N PRO A 20 8.21 -10.22 7.29
CA PRO A 20 8.12 -11.59 6.77
C PRO A 20 7.10 -12.47 7.50
N GLU A 21 6.95 -12.31 8.82
CA GLU A 21 5.96 -13.03 9.62
C GLU A 21 4.50 -12.69 9.27
N ASN A 22 4.27 -11.53 8.65
CA ASN A 22 2.96 -11.06 8.22
C ASN A 22 2.73 -11.19 6.71
N LYS A 23 3.64 -11.85 5.98
CA LYS A 23 3.56 -12.05 4.53
C LYS A 23 2.17 -12.48 4.01
N PRO A 24 1.40 -13.37 4.67
CA PRO A 24 0.05 -13.71 4.21
C PRO A 24 -0.90 -12.50 4.08
N ALA A 25 -0.75 -11.48 4.92
CA ALA A 25 -1.52 -10.23 4.81
C ALA A 25 -1.17 -9.46 3.53
N LEU A 26 0.12 -9.34 3.22
CA LEU A 26 0.61 -8.71 1.98
C LEU A 26 0.10 -9.45 0.74
N ILE A 27 0.24 -10.78 0.70
CA ILE A 27 -0.24 -11.61 -0.42
C ILE A 27 -1.75 -11.43 -0.62
N SER A 28 -2.52 -11.42 0.46
CA SER A 28 -3.97 -11.21 0.40
C SER A 28 -4.33 -9.83 -0.14
N LEU A 29 -3.64 -8.77 0.31
CA LEU A 29 -3.85 -7.42 -0.19
C LEU A 29 -3.51 -7.31 -1.69
N LEU A 30 -2.35 -7.83 -2.11
CA LEU A 30 -1.93 -7.83 -3.51
C LEU A 30 -2.93 -8.55 -4.42
N ASN A 31 -3.38 -9.75 -4.03
CA ASN A 31 -4.38 -10.49 -4.79
C ASN A 31 -5.72 -9.74 -4.88
N ALA A 32 -6.12 -9.04 -3.82
CA ALA A 32 -7.33 -8.24 -3.80
C ALA A 32 -7.25 -7.01 -4.73
N ILE A 33 -6.07 -6.38 -4.83
CA ILE A 33 -5.86 -5.20 -5.67
C ILE A 33 -5.71 -5.60 -7.14
N LEU A 34 -4.88 -6.61 -7.44
CA LEU A 34 -4.43 -6.87 -8.80
C LEU A 34 -5.35 -7.78 -9.59
N ALA A 35 -6.10 -8.66 -8.91
CA ALA A 35 -6.98 -9.66 -9.53
C ALA A 35 -6.32 -10.39 -10.71
N LEU A 36 -5.05 -10.77 -10.54
CA LEU A 36 -4.24 -11.41 -11.58
C LEU A 36 -4.88 -12.73 -12.05
N PRO A 37 -4.66 -13.13 -13.32
CA PRO A 37 -5.18 -14.40 -13.84
C PRO A 37 -4.74 -15.61 -13.03
N VAL A 38 -3.54 -15.55 -12.46
CA VAL A 38 -3.00 -16.51 -11.50
C VAL A 38 -2.75 -15.78 -10.20
N SER A 39 -3.36 -16.25 -9.12
CA SER A 39 -3.16 -15.66 -7.80
C SER A 39 -1.73 -15.81 -7.31
N ILE A 40 -1.23 -14.78 -6.64
CA ILE A 40 0.07 -14.78 -5.99
C ILE A 40 0.03 -15.79 -4.86
N ALA A 41 0.89 -16.81 -4.94
CA ALA A 41 0.97 -17.88 -3.96
C ALA A 41 1.98 -17.56 -2.86
N ASP A 42 3.10 -16.92 -3.23
CA ASP A 42 4.11 -16.50 -2.29
C ASP A 42 4.85 -15.24 -2.77
N VAL A 43 5.49 -14.54 -1.85
CA VAL A 43 6.39 -13.43 -2.15
C VAL A 43 7.65 -13.46 -1.29
N THR A 44 8.73 -12.91 -1.82
CA THR A 44 9.91 -12.49 -1.05
C THR A 44 9.81 -10.98 -0.84
N ILE A 45 9.89 -10.52 0.41
CA ILE A 45 9.94 -9.08 0.72
C ILE A 45 11.40 -8.65 0.61
N GLU A 46 11.70 -7.80 -0.38
CA GLU A 46 13.07 -7.37 -0.71
C GLU A 46 13.61 -6.35 0.29
N ASN A 47 12.72 -5.52 0.85
CA ASN A 47 13.05 -4.51 1.86
C ASN A 47 12.30 -4.78 3.16
N PRO A 48 12.61 -5.88 3.90
CA PRO A 48 11.86 -6.26 5.09
C PRO A 48 11.86 -5.16 6.16
N PHE A 49 10.81 -5.10 6.97
CA PHE A 49 10.73 -4.14 8.06
C PHE A 49 11.92 -4.27 9.02
N SER A 50 12.62 -3.15 9.25
CA SER A 50 13.71 -3.03 10.21
C SER A 50 13.43 -1.85 11.12
N LEU A 51 13.26 -2.12 12.42
CA LEU A 51 13.07 -1.07 13.41
C LEU A 51 14.28 -0.12 13.46
N ARG A 52 15.49 -0.64 13.26
CA ARG A 52 16.72 0.14 13.24
C ARG A 52 16.74 1.12 12.08
N ASP A 53 16.32 0.70 10.90
CA ASP A 53 16.32 1.55 9.70
C ASP A 53 15.31 2.70 9.89
N PHE A 54 14.18 2.44 10.58
CA PHE A 54 13.23 3.50 10.94
C PHE A 54 13.75 4.49 11.99
N GLU A 55 14.72 4.10 12.82
CA GLU A 55 15.39 4.96 13.80
C GLU A 55 16.52 5.79 13.18
N GLU A 56 17.28 5.19 12.27
CA GLU A 56 18.44 5.82 11.62
C GLU A 56 18.04 6.66 10.40
N ASP A 57 16.99 6.26 9.68
CA ASP A 57 16.56 6.89 8.43
C ASP A 57 15.29 7.75 8.63
N LYS A 58 15.41 9.04 8.32
CA LYS A 58 14.29 9.99 8.43
C LYS A 58 13.35 9.94 7.22
N LEU A 59 13.72 9.36 6.07
CA LEU A 59 12.99 9.64 4.83
C LEU A 59 12.86 8.50 3.79
N SER A 60 13.67 7.43 3.78
CA SER A 60 13.81 6.62 2.55
C SER A 60 13.10 5.26 2.46
N ILE A 61 12.57 4.66 3.53
CA ILE A 61 11.91 3.34 3.45
C ILE A 61 10.41 3.49 3.79
N LEU A 62 9.62 3.94 2.81
CA LEU A 62 8.18 4.16 2.98
C LEU A 62 7.32 3.11 2.24
N ASP A 63 7.89 2.44 1.25
CA ASP A 63 7.25 1.45 0.38
C ASP A 63 7.49 0.00 0.86
N VAL A 64 6.63 -0.93 0.46
CA VAL A 64 6.85 -2.39 0.53
C VAL A 64 7.18 -2.88 -0.87
N LYS A 65 8.41 -3.38 -1.06
CA LYS A 65 8.88 -4.02 -2.28
C LYS A 65 8.91 -5.54 -2.09
N ALA A 66 8.27 -6.26 -3.00
CA ALA A 66 8.21 -7.71 -2.96
C ALA A 66 8.31 -8.32 -4.36
N VAL A 67 8.73 -9.57 -4.44
CA VAL A 67 8.84 -10.34 -5.69
C VAL A 67 8.13 -11.67 -5.53
N ASP A 68 7.27 -12.07 -6.48
CA ASP A 68 6.60 -13.37 -6.43
C ASP A 68 7.46 -14.52 -6.98
N GLN A 69 6.92 -15.73 -6.96
CA GLN A 69 7.57 -16.92 -7.50
C GLN A 69 7.82 -16.88 -9.02
N ALA A 70 7.16 -15.99 -9.77
CA ALA A 70 7.32 -15.81 -11.20
C ALA A 70 8.33 -14.69 -11.54
N GLY A 71 8.83 -13.97 -10.53
CA GLY A 71 9.73 -12.84 -10.68
C GLY A 71 9.02 -11.50 -10.89
N SER A 72 7.68 -11.46 -10.83
CA SER A 72 6.94 -10.20 -10.92
C SER A 72 7.27 -9.33 -9.71
N VAL A 73 7.51 -8.04 -9.94
CA VAL A 73 7.89 -7.09 -8.90
C VAL A 73 6.67 -6.30 -8.46
N PHE A 74 6.46 -6.19 -7.16
CA PHE A 74 5.39 -5.41 -6.55
C PHE A 74 6.00 -4.32 -5.68
N ASN A 75 5.55 -3.09 -5.86
CA ASN A 75 5.91 -1.98 -5.00
C ASN A 75 4.63 -1.31 -4.50
N ILE A 76 4.47 -1.22 -3.18
CA ILE A 76 3.29 -0.63 -2.56
C ILE A 76 3.71 0.56 -1.72
N GLU A 77 3.19 1.74 -2.04
CA GLU A 77 3.44 2.99 -1.32
C GLU A 77 2.14 3.55 -0.73
N ILE A 78 2.20 4.07 0.51
CA ILE A 78 1.14 4.91 1.06
C ILE A 78 1.46 6.37 0.83
N GLN A 79 0.54 7.10 0.21
CA GLN A 79 0.64 8.53 0.00
C GLN A 79 -0.38 9.30 0.85
N ARG A 80 0.09 9.95 1.92
CA ARG A 80 -0.75 10.76 2.83
C ARG A 80 -0.87 12.23 2.47
N SER A 81 -0.06 12.70 1.52
CA SER A 81 -0.05 14.10 1.10
C SER A 81 -0.19 14.18 -0.41
N LEU A 82 -1.21 14.90 -0.88
CA LEU A 82 -1.45 15.11 -2.30
C LEU A 82 -0.88 16.47 -2.69
N PHE A 83 0.08 16.49 -3.60
CA PHE A 83 0.80 17.69 -4.02
C PHE A 83 1.03 17.70 -5.53
N ASP A 84 1.28 18.87 -6.09
CA ASP A 84 1.57 19.03 -7.51
C ASP A 84 2.84 18.27 -7.90
N GLY A 85 2.77 17.40 -8.90
CA GLY A 85 3.89 16.54 -9.28
C GLY A 85 3.78 15.11 -8.76
N LEU A 86 2.79 14.79 -7.91
CA LEU A 86 2.62 13.44 -7.38
C LEU A 86 2.43 12.38 -8.47
N ILE A 87 1.64 12.69 -9.51
CA ILE A 87 1.46 11.76 -10.64
C ILE A 87 2.79 11.48 -11.34
N GLN A 88 3.58 12.52 -11.60
CA GLN A 88 4.88 12.41 -12.23
C GLN A 88 5.84 11.58 -11.36
N ARG A 89 5.79 11.75 -10.03
CA ARG A 89 6.56 10.95 -9.07
C ARG A 89 6.13 9.47 -9.09
N ILE A 90 4.83 9.17 -9.08
CA ILE A 90 4.32 7.79 -9.15
C ILE A 90 4.80 7.11 -10.44
N VAL A 91 4.73 7.81 -11.58
CA VAL A 91 5.22 7.31 -12.87
C VAL A 91 6.73 7.13 -12.84
N PHE A 92 7.48 8.12 -12.36
CA PHE A 92 8.93 8.08 -12.27
C PHE A 92 9.40 6.86 -11.46
N TYR A 93 8.87 6.67 -10.25
CA TYR A 93 9.23 5.52 -9.42
C TYR A 93 8.78 4.20 -10.02
N GLY A 94 7.61 4.14 -10.65
CA GLY A 94 7.18 2.95 -11.40
C GLY A 94 8.20 2.55 -12.48
N CYS A 95 8.70 3.53 -13.24
CA CYS A 95 9.74 3.31 -14.24
C CYS A 95 11.07 2.89 -13.61
N GLU A 96 11.50 3.50 -12.50
CA GLU A 96 12.72 3.09 -11.78
C GLU A 96 12.62 1.63 -11.31
N ILE A 97 11.50 1.23 -10.70
CA ILE A 97 11.27 -0.16 -10.27
C ILE A 97 11.40 -1.14 -11.44
N TYR A 98 10.84 -0.78 -12.60
CA TYR A 98 10.91 -1.63 -13.79
C TYR A 98 12.35 -1.72 -14.33
N ALA A 99 13.06 -0.59 -14.40
CA ALA A 99 14.43 -0.50 -14.91
C ALA A 99 15.46 -1.15 -13.99
N ASP A 100 15.30 -1.01 -12.67
CA ASP A 100 16.22 -1.53 -11.63
C ASP A 100 16.29 -3.06 -11.56
N GLN A 101 15.42 -3.75 -12.30
CA GLN A 101 15.49 -5.21 -12.46
C GLN A 101 16.78 -5.65 -13.16
N LEU A 102 17.31 -4.82 -14.06
CA LEU A 102 18.47 -5.15 -14.88
C LEU A 102 19.73 -4.42 -14.40
N ARG A 103 20.87 -5.08 -14.59
CA ARG A 103 22.20 -4.50 -14.47
C ARG A 103 22.84 -4.32 -15.84
N ALA A 104 23.93 -3.57 -15.86
CA ALA A 104 24.68 -3.34 -17.10
C ALA A 104 25.17 -4.65 -17.70
N GLY A 105 24.66 -4.99 -18.88
CA GLY A 105 25.00 -6.20 -19.62
C GLY A 105 23.91 -7.28 -19.65
N ASP A 106 22.84 -7.11 -18.87
CA ASP A 106 21.71 -8.05 -18.85
C ASP A 106 20.84 -7.90 -20.10
N ASP A 107 20.14 -8.97 -20.47
CA ASP A 107 19.24 -8.99 -21.64
C ASP A 107 17.86 -8.40 -21.26
N TYR A 108 17.29 -7.55 -22.12
CA TYR A 108 15.98 -6.95 -21.87
C TYR A 108 14.83 -7.98 -21.78
N SER A 109 15.01 -9.18 -22.33
CA SER A 109 14.05 -10.28 -22.20
C SER A 109 13.95 -10.86 -20.79
N GLU A 110 14.86 -10.49 -19.89
CA GLU A 110 14.83 -10.89 -18.48
C GLU A 110 13.87 -10.03 -17.64
N LEU A 111 13.40 -8.90 -18.17
CA LEU A 111 12.43 -8.04 -17.49
C LEU A 111 11.15 -8.80 -17.16
N ARG A 112 10.70 -8.65 -15.91
CA ARG A 112 9.43 -9.19 -15.43
C ARG A 112 8.42 -8.07 -15.23
N PRO A 113 7.11 -8.41 -15.18
CA PRO A 113 6.07 -7.43 -14.91
C PRO A 113 6.34 -6.69 -13.60
N ALA A 114 6.13 -5.37 -13.60
CA ALA A 114 6.24 -4.54 -12.41
C ALA A 114 4.91 -3.86 -12.10
N PHE A 115 4.47 -3.95 -10.85
CA PHE A 115 3.23 -3.36 -10.36
C PHE A 115 3.57 -2.27 -9.35
N SER A 116 3.35 -1.01 -9.73
CA SER A 116 3.47 0.14 -8.83
C SER A 116 2.10 0.48 -8.26
N ILE A 117 1.90 0.26 -6.97
CA ILE A 117 0.62 0.41 -6.28
C ILE A 117 0.73 1.57 -5.30
N CYS A 118 -0.07 2.61 -5.52
CA CYS A 118 -0.14 3.77 -4.65
C CYS A 118 -1.50 3.80 -3.94
N LEU A 119 -1.50 3.61 -2.62
CA LEU A 119 -2.67 3.79 -1.76
C LEU A 119 -2.68 5.24 -1.26
N MET A 120 -3.71 6.00 -1.61
CA MET A 120 -3.72 7.47 -1.48
C MET A 120 -4.78 7.91 -0.47
N ASP A 121 -4.35 8.62 0.58
CA ASP A 121 -5.26 9.22 1.56
C ASP A 121 -5.86 10.53 0.99
N GLY A 122 -6.82 10.38 0.07
CA GLY A 122 -7.53 11.50 -0.54
C GLY A 122 -7.99 11.22 -1.97
N ARG A 123 -8.15 12.30 -2.75
CA ARG A 123 -8.62 12.28 -4.15
C ARG A 123 -7.76 13.19 -5.03
N ILE A 124 -7.25 12.65 -6.12
CA ILE A 124 -6.54 13.28 -7.23
C ILE A 124 -7.41 13.37 -8.49
N TRP A 125 -8.23 12.37 -8.80
CA TRP A 125 -9.06 12.31 -10.00
C TRP A 125 -10.44 12.91 -9.72
N ARG A 126 -10.61 14.22 -9.95
CA ARG A 126 -11.88 14.92 -9.64
C ARG A 126 -13.03 14.53 -10.56
N ASP A 127 -12.72 13.95 -11.71
CA ASP A 127 -13.65 13.50 -12.74
C ASP A 127 -14.12 12.04 -12.55
N SER A 128 -13.59 11.33 -11.55
CA SER A 128 -13.91 9.93 -11.29
C SER A 128 -14.28 9.69 -9.81
N PRO A 129 -15.42 9.06 -9.53
CA PRO A 129 -15.74 8.57 -8.18
C PRO A 129 -15.14 7.18 -7.89
N LYS A 130 -14.39 6.60 -8.84
CA LYS A 130 -13.83 5.25 -8.70
C LYS A 130 -12.70 5.26 -7.66
N VAL A 131 -12.62 4.21 -6.85
CA VAL A 131 -11.52 4.06 -5.88
C VAL A 131 -10.24 3.59 -6.57
N HIS A 132 -10.33 2.61 -7.46
CA HIS A 132 -9.17 1.92 -8.03
C HIS A 132 -9.00 2.21 -9.52
N HIS A 133 -7.91 2.88 -9.88
CA HIS A 133 -7.51 3.13 -11.26
C HIS A 133 -6.30 2.28 -11.63
N VAL A 134 -6.28 1.85 -12.89
CA VAL A 134 -5.23 1.01 -13.47
C VAL A 134 -4.75 1.67 -14.74
N PHE A 135 -3.44 1.90 -14.84
CA PHE A 135 -2.81 2.55 -15.97
C PHE A 135 -1.79 1.62 -16.61
N ARG A 136 -1.89 1.45 -17.93
CA ARG A 136 -1.01 0.62 -18.76
C ARG A 136 -0.56 1.41 -19.99
N LEU A 137 0.54 0.97 -20.60
CA LEU A 137 0.98 1.49 -21.90
C LEU A 137 0.12 0.89 -23.00
N THR A 138 -0.74 1.72 -23.59
CA THR A 138 -1.72 1.29 -24.59
C THR A 138 -1.63 2.15 -25.84
N ASP A 139 -1.68 1.51 -27.00
CA ASP A 139 -1.77 2.16 -28.29
C ASP A 139 -3.11 2.89 -28.43
N PHE A 140 -3.05 4.17 -28.79
CA PHE A 140 -4.23 5.05 -28.79
C PHE A 140 -5.30 4.64 -29.80
N GLU A 141 -4.90 4.17 -31.00
CA GLU A 141 -5.85 3.87 -32.07
C GLU A 141 -6.41 2.44 -31.98
N SER A 142 -5.56 1.45 -31.74
CA SER A 142 -5.96 0.04 -31.72
C SER A 142 -6.39 -0.47 -30.35
N GLY A 143 -6.04 0.24 -29.26
CA GLY A 143 -6.26 -0.23 -27.89
C GLY A 143 -5.34 -1.39 -27.49
N ARG A 144 -4.31 -1.70 -28.28
CA ARG A 144 -3.33 -2.75 -27.95
C ARG A 144 -2.50 -2.33 -26.75
N THR A 145 -2.43 -3.17 -25.74
CA THR A 145 -1.62 -2.94 -24.53
C THR A 145 -0.29 -3.68 -24.62
N LEU A 146 0.78 -3.07 -24.11
CA LEU A 146 2.05 -3.74 -23.87
C LEU A 146 1.95 -4.58 -22.60
N GLU A 147 1.51 -5.83 -22.77
CA GLU A 147 1.38 -6.81 -21.69
C GLU A 147 2.73 -7.14 -21.03
N GLU A 148 2.69 -7.61 -19.79
CA GLU A 148 3.86 -8.06 -19.02
C GLU A 148 4.95 -6.98 -18.81
N THR A 149 4.56 -5.70 -18.80
CA THR A 149 5.45 -4.55 -18.54
C THR A 149 5.14 -3.86 -17.20
N LEU A 150 5.13 -2.53 -17.16
CA LEU A 150 4.80 -1.73 -15.99
C LEU A 150 3.29 -1.46 -15.94
N GLU A 151 2.68 -1.75 -14.80
CA GLU A 151 1.30 -1.39 -14.48
C GLU A 151 1.28 -0.50 -13.24
N ILE A 152 0.57 0.63 -13.33
CA ILE A 152 0.44 1.57 -12.21
C ILE A 152 -1.00 1.51 -11.69
N HIS A 153 -1.14 1.29 -10.39
CA HIS A 153 -2.41 1.31 -9.69
C HIS A 153 -2.46 2.49 -8.73
N THR A 154 -3.53 3.26 -8.79
CA THR A 154 -3.84 4.25 -7.76
C THR A 154 -5.14 3.87 -7.06
N LEU A 155 -5.11 3.77 -5.74
CA LEU A 155 -6.29 3.52 -4.92
C LEU A 155 -6.58 4.78 -4.08
N GLU A 156 -7.56 5.56 -4.50
CA GLU A 156 -7.98 6.79 -3.85
C GLU A 156 -8.93 6.48 -2.70
N LEU A 157 -8.37 6.34 -1.50
CA LEU A 157 -9.12 6.00 -0.30
C LEU A 157 -10.19 7.05 0.02
N GLY A 158 -10.00 8.30 -0.42
CA GLY A 158 -11.00 9.35 -0.26
C GLY A 158 -12.30 9.10 -1.03
N ASN A 159 -12.31 8.22 -2.03
CA ASN A 159 -13.50 7.80 -2.78
C ASN A 159 -14.21 6.58 -2.15
N TYR A 160 -13.62 5.93 -1.15
CA TYR A 160 -14.20 4.79 -0.47
C TYR A 160 -15.27 5.23 0.54
N ASN A 161 -16.48 4.69 0.42
CA ASN A 161 -17.63 5.12 1.24
C ASN A 161 -18.47 3.96 1.82
N LEU A 162 -18.00 2.72 1.70
CA LEU A 162 -18.75 1.54 2.16
C LEU A 162 -18.81 1.53 3.69
N LYS A 163 -19.99 1.25 4.24
CA LYS A 163 -20.23 1.26 5.69
C LYS A 163 -20.09 -0.14 6.28
N GLU A 164 -19.85 -0.22 7.59
CA GLU A 164 -19.72 -1.49 8.31
C GLU A 164 -20.87 -2.48 8.03
N ALA A 165 -22.12 -2.00 7.95
CA ALA A 165 -23.29 -2.84 7.68
C ALA A 165 -23.28 -3.49 6.29
N GLU A 166 -22.49 -2.96 5.35
CA GLU A 166 -22.36 -3.45 3.97
C GLU A 166 -21.20 -4.46 3.83
N LEU A 167 -20.36 -4.64 4.86
CA LEU A 167 -19.18 -5.51 4.82
C LEU A 167 -19.50 -6.99 4.59
N ALA A 168 -20.71 -7.43 4.96
CA ALA A 168 -21.11 -8.84 4.80
C ALA A 168 -21.14 -9.29 3.32
N GLU A 169 -21.35 -8.36 2.39
CA GLU A 169 -21.40 -8.61 0.94
C GLU A 169 -20.20 -7.99 0.21
N ALA A 170 -19.27 -7.36 0.95
CA ALA A 170 -18.13 -6.67 0.39
C ALA A 170 -17.10 -7.64 -0.21
N SER A 171 -16.47 -7.20 -1.29
CA SER A 171 -15.31 -7.87 -1.86
C SER A 171 -14.12 -7.85 -0.89
N LEU A 172 -13.16 -8.74 -1.08
CA LEU A 172 -11.94 -8.76 -0.26
C LEU A 172 -11.17 -7.42 -0.35
N LEU A 173 -11.19 -6.76 -1.51
CA LEU A 173 -10.60 -5.43 -1.66
C LEU A 173 -11.32 -4.41 -0.79
N GLU A 174 -12.65 -4.39 -0.83
CA GLU A 174 -13.45 -3.48 0.02
C GLU A 174 -13.24 -3.73 1.51
N CYS A 175 -13.07 -4.99 1.94
CA CYS A 175 -12.70 -5.34 3.31
C CYS A 175 -11.31 -4.79 3.70
N TRP A 176 -10.31 -4.92 2.82
CA TRP A 176 -8.98 -4.35 3.06
C TRP A 176 -9.02 -2.82 3.12
N LEU A 177 -9.77 -2.17 2.23
CA LEU A 177 -9.94 -0.72 2.22
C LEU A 177 -10.65 -0.22 3.47
N PHE A 178 -11.70 -0.92 3.93
CA PHE A 178 -12.34 -0.63 5.21
C PHE A 178 -11.33 -0.69 6.34
N TRP A 179 -10.59 -1.81 6.41
CA TRP A 179 -9.62 -2.05 7.48
C TRP A 179 -8.54 -0.97 7.48
N LEU A 180 -7.97 -0.63 6.31
CA LEU A 180 -6.95 0.41 6.19
C LEU A 180 -7.42 1.78 6.69
N LEU A 181 -8.68 2.14 6.43
CA LEU A 181 -9.25 3.43 6.82
C LEU A 181 -9.72 3.46 8.28
N HIS A 182 -10.37 2.39 8.74
CA HIS A 182 -11.18 2.42 9.95
C HIS A 182 -10.68 1.55 11.10
N ALA A 183 -9.71 0.63 10.90
CA ALA A 183 -9.29 -0.29 11.96
C ALA A 183 -8.87 0.40 13.27
N HIS A 184 -8.31 1.62 13.19
CA HIS A 184 -7.92 2.40 14.35
C HIS A 184 -9.08 2.80 15.29
N GLU A 185 -10.31 2.80 14.78
CA GLU A 185 -11.55 3.19 15.49
C GLU A 185 -12.13 2.04 16.33
N TYR A 186 -11.68 0.81 16.10
CA TYR A 186 -12.20 -0.40 16.71
C TYR A 186 -11.21 -1.01 17.70
N ASP A 187 -11.71 -1.80 18.65
CA ASP A 187 -10.87 -2.73 19.40
C ASP A 187 -10.57 -4.01 18.58
N ALA A 188 -9.58 -4.77 19.04
CA ALA A 188 -9.09 -5.95 18.34
C ALA A 188 -10.17 -7.02 18.20
N ASP A 189 -10.91 -7.34 19.26
CA ASP A 189 -11.93 -8.40 19.25
C ASP A 189 -13.05 -8.09 18.23
N THR A 190 -13.45 -6.83 18.15
CA THR A 190 -14.44 -6.37 17.16
C THR A 190 -13.93 -6.53 15.73
N LEU A 191 -12.68 -6.15 15.44
CA LEU A 191 -12.09 -6.35 14.11
C LEU A 191 -11.95 -7.82 13.73
N LEU A 192 -11.54 -8.67 14.68
CA LEU A 192 -11.41 -10.11 14.45
C LEU A 192 -12.78 -10.76 14.13
N ALA A 193 -13.86 -10.24 14.72
CA ALA A 193 -15.23 -10.67 14.45
C ALA A 193 -15.76 -10.13 13.12
N LEU A 194 -15.49 -8.85 12.79
CA LEU A 194 -15.89 -8.23 11.53
C LEU A 194 -15.18 -8.85 10.32
N PHE A 195 -13.93 -9.25 10.50
CA PHE A 195 -13.10 -9.84 9.45
C PHE A 195 -12.67 -11.26 9.82
N PRO A 196 -13.52 -12.28 9.61
CA PRO A 196 -13.16 -13.68 9.80
C PRO A 196 -12.22 -14.21 8.68
N PHE A 197 -11.32 -13.35 8.20
CA PHE A 197 -10.35 -13.63 7.16
C PHE A 197 -8.95 -13.69 7.80
N PRO A 198 -8.29 -14.86 7.84
CA PRO A 198 -7.00 -15.02 8.53
C PRO A 198 -5.94 -13.97 8.16
N PRO A 199 -5.81 -13.51 6.90
CA PRO A 199 -4.86 -12.45 6.54
C PRO A 199 -5.17 -11.09 7.21
N ILE A 200 -6.44 -10.69 7.30
CA ILE A 200 -6.84 -9.42 7.95
C ILE A 200 -6.73 -9.55 9.48
N GLN A 201 -6.98 -10.74 10.02
CA GLN A 201 -6.78 -11.02 11.45
C GLN A 201 -5.29 -10.88 11.83
N LEU A 202 -4.38 -11.43 11.02
CA LEU A 202 -2.94 -11.28 11.21
C LEU A 202 -2.51 -9.80 11.18
N ALA A 203 -3.05 -9.02 10.26
CA ALA A 203 -2.81 -7.58 10.20
C ALA A 203 -3.36 -6.86 11.45
N THR A 204 -4.54 -7.25 11.93
CA THR A 204 -5.18 -6.73 13.15
C THR A 204 -4.34 -7.01 14.40
N GLU A 205 -3.80 -8.22 14.51
CA GLU A 205 -2.87 -8.59 15.58
C GLU A 205 -1.59 -7.76 15.52
N CYS A 206 -1.08 -7.45 14.33
CA CYS A 206 0.10 -6.61 14.16
C CYS A 206 -0.12 -5.19 14.69
N ILE A 207 -1.19 -4.50 14.27
CA ILE A 207 -1.48 -3.13 14.77
C ILE A 207 -1.80 -3.11 16.27
N SER A 208 -2.38 -4.20 16.80
CA SER A 208 -2.61 -4.38 18.24
C SER A 208 -1.28 -4.48 19.01
N ARG A 209 -0.30 -5.22 18.47
CA ARG A 209 1.07 -5.29 19.03
C ARG A 209 1.75 -3.92 18.99
N ILE A 210 1.60 -3.15 17.91
CA ILE A 210 2.14 -1.79 17.81
C ILE A 210 1.58 -0.91 18.94
N ALA A 211 0.27 -0.98 19.19
CA ALA A 211 -0.36 -0.22 20.26
C ALA A 211 0.17 -0.58 21.66
N ALA A 212 0.50 -1.86 21.88
CA ALA A 212 0.96 -2.38 23.16
C ALA A 212 2.46 -2.16 23.43
N ILE A 213 3.31 -2.12 22.39
CA ILE A 213 4.76 -1.99 22.53
C ILE A 213 5.15 -0.51 22.57
N THR A 214 5.65 -0.03 23.71
CA THR A 214 6.00 1.38 23.93
C THR A 214 6.90 1.97 22.84
N LYS A 215 7.95 1.25 22.42
CA LYS A 215 8.90 1.74 21.40
C LYS A 215 8.24 1.86 20.02
N ASP A 216 7.45 0.85 19.63
CA ASP A 216 6.71 0.89 18.36
C ASP A 216 5.66 2.00 18.38
N LYS A 217 4.95 2.15 19.50
CA LYS A 217 3.96 3.20 19.69
C LYS A 217 4.59 4.59 19.57
N GLN A 218 5.76 4.81 20.17
CA GLN A 218 6.51 6.06 20.02
C GLN A 218 6.91 6.34 18.57
N MET A 219 7.35 5.32 17.81
CA MET A 219 7.68 5.49 16.39
C MET A 219 6.45 5.81 15.56
N TYR A 220 5.35 5.08 15.77
CA TYR A 220 4.06 5.38 15.15
C TYR A 220 3.63 6.83 15.44
N ASP A 221 3.64 7.26 16.70
CA ASP A 221 3.20 8.60 17.11
C ASP A 221 4.09 9.71 16.51
N ALA A 222 5.41 9.46 16.40
CA ALA A 222 6.34 10.36 15.73
C ALA A 222 6.04 10.52 14.24
N ARG A 223 5.73 9.42 13.55
CA ARG A 223 5.34 9.43 12.13
C ARG A 223 3.98 10.06 11.89
N GLU A 224 3.03 9.86 12.80
CA GLU A 224 1.74 10.57 12.78
C GLU A 224 1.92 12.07 12.92
N LYS A 225 2.81 12.52 13.82
CA LYS A 225 3.12 13.93 13.98
C LYS A 225 3.75 14.52 12.70
N ALA A 226 4.77 13.85 12.15
CA ALA A 226 5.47 14.32 10.96
C ALA A 226 4.53 14.50 9.75
N ALA A 227 3.57 13.60 9.54
CA ALA A 227 2.61 13.75 8.45
C ALA A 227 1.62 14.90 8.66
N ARG A 228 1.18 15.14 9.90
CA ARG A 228 0.35 16.31 10.22
C ARG A 228 1.11 17.62 9.94
N ASP A 229 2.38 17.68 10.35
CA ASP A 229 3.23 18.85 10.12
C ASP A 229 3.42 19.10 8.61
N ARG A 230 3.72 18.05 7.82
CA ARG A 230 3.82 18.14 6.35
C ARG A 230 2.52 18.59 5.69
N GLN A 231 1.37 18.07 6.13
CA GLN A 231 0.07 18.45 5.58
C GLN A 231 -0.25 19.92 5.88
N TRP A 232 0.11 20.39 7.08
CA TRP A 232 -0.05 21.80 7.45
C TRP A 232 0.81 22.71 6.57
N GLU A 233 2.06 22.33 6.31
CA GLU A 233 2.96 23.07 5.41
C GLU A 233 2.38 23.17 4.00
N LEU A 234 1.92 22.07 3.41
CA LEU A 234 1.28 22.06 2.09
C LEU A 234 0.04 22.96 2.03
N ASN A 235 -0.83 22.86 3.04
CA ASN A 235 -2.02 23.70 3.13
C ASN A 235 -1.69 25.19 3.31
N SER A 236 -0.53 25.51 3.89
CA SER A 236 -0.07 26.88 4.09
C SER A 236 0.50 27.50 2.82
N MET A 237 1.11 26.70 1.94
CA MET A 237 1.64 27.14 0.64
C MET A 237 0.56 27.39 -0.43
N LEU A 238 -0.65 26.85 -0.23
CA LEU A 238 -1.79 27.02 -1.12
C LEU A 238 -2.64 28.28 -0.81
N LYS A 239 -2.25 29.10 0.17
CA LYS A 239 -2.89 30.37 0.54
C LYS A 239 -2.11 31.57 0.03
#